data_AF-A0A7J9AKN9-F1
#
_entry.id   AF-A0A7J9AKN9-F1
#
_cell.length_a   1.000
_cell.length_b   1.000
_cell.length_c   1.000
_cell.angle_alpha   90.00
_cell.angle_beta   90.00
_cell.angle_gamma   90.00
#
_symmetry.space_group_name_H-M   'P 1'
#
loop_
_entity.id
_entity.type
_entity.pdbx_description
1 polymer ?
#
loop_
_entity_poly.entity_id
_entity_poly.type
_entity_poly.pdbx_seq_one_letter_code
_entity_poly.pdbx_strand_id
1 'polypeptide(L)' 'DVATGGVIRDNQGRWIFGFNRRLCQCSVFNAKLWGILNGPLLLQNRHCDKVLIRTDNMEVL' A
#
# COMPACT_ATOMS: atom_id res chain seq x y z
N ASP A 1 2.87 18.53 1.99
CA ASP A 1 1.82 17.55 2.32
C ASP A 1 2.40 16.16 2.38
N VAL A 2 1.94 15.33 3.33
CA VAL A 2 2.34 13.92 3.41
C VAL A 2 1.30 13.09 2.67
N ALA A 3 1.74 12.10 1.91
CA ALA A 3 0.85 11.18 1.22
C ALA A 3 1.42 9.77 1.30
N THR A 4 0.53 8.80 1.14
CA THR A 4 0.90 7.40 0.96
C THR A 4 0.26 6.86 -0.29
N GLY A 5 0.79 5.76 -0.80
CA GLY A 5 0.29 5.15 -2.02
C GLY A 5 0.96 3.81 -2.27
N GLY A 6 0.46 3.13 -3.28
CA GLY A 6 0.96 1.83 -3.66
C GLY A 6 0.45 1.41 -5.02
N VAL A 7 1.06 0.34 -5.53
CA VAL A 7 0.71 -0.26 -6.80
C VAL A 7 0.34 -1.70 -6.55
N ILE A 8 -0.84 -2.09 -7.03
CA ILE A 8 -1.31 -3.46 -6.99
C ILE A 8 -1.01 -4.10 -8.33
N ARG A 9 -0.40 -5.28 -8.25
CA ARG A 9 -0.02 -6.09 -9.40
C ARG A 9 -0.59 -7.49 -9.22
N ASP A 10 -0.84 -8.16 -10.33
CA ASP A 10 -1.18 -9.59 -10.31
C ASP A 10 0.06 -10.46 -10.05
N ASN A 11 -0.14 -11.78 -10.00
CA ASN A 11 0.94 -12.74 -9.78
C ASN A 11 2.01 -12.78 -10.89
N GLN A 12 1.75 -12.21 -12.06
CA GLN A 12 2.71 -12.07 -13.16
C GLN A 12 3.43 -10.71 -13.12
N GLY A 13 3.16 -9.89 -12.09
CA GLY A 13 3.71 -8.54 -11.98
C GLY A 13 3.03 -7.52 -12.90
N ARG A 14 1.91 -7.85 -13.55
CA ARG A 14 1.15 -6.90 -14.39
C ARG A 14 0.40 -5.92 -13.50
N TRP A 15 0.40 -4.65 -13.88
CA TRP A 15 -0.34 -3.61 -13.17
C TRP A 15 -1.84 -3.88 -13.21
N ILE A 16 -2.50 -3.83 -12.05
CA ILE A 16 -3.97 -3.88 -11.95
C ILE A 16 -4.51 -2.47 -11.70
N PHE A 17 -4.02 -1.81 -10.64
CA PHE A 17 -4.33 -0.42 -10.34
C PHE A 17 -3.32 0.20 -9.35
N GLY A 18 -3.31 1.52 -9.26
CA GLY A 18 -2.58 2.27 -8.24
C GLY A 18 -3.53 3.02 -7.30
N PHE A 19 -3.07 3.32 -6.09
CA PHE A 19 -3.80 4.15 -5.15
C PHE A 19 -2.89 5.20 -4.53
N ASN A 20 -3.46 6.34 -4.18
CA ASN A 20 -2.83 7.36 -3.35
C ASN A 20 -3.83 7.85 -2.30
N ARG A 21 -3.31 8.30 -1.16
CA ARG A 21 -4.10 8.89 -0.09
C ARG A 21 -3.30 10.02 0.53
N ARG A 22 -3.87 11.23 0.53
CA ARG A 22 -3.32 12.35 1.28
C ARG A 22 -3.47 12.06 2.77
N LEU A 23 -2.40 12.29 3.52
CA LEU A 23 -2.36 12.15 4.97
C LEU A 23 -2.25 13.54 5.60
N CYS A 24 -2.61 13.62 6.88
CA CYS A 24 -2.31 14.79 7.71
C CYS A 24 -0.81 14.86 8.01
N GLN A 25 -0.38 15.78 8.88
CA GLN A 25 0.99 15.76 9.39
C GLN A 25 1.28 14.43 10.10
N CYS A 26 2.22 13.66 9.56
CA CYS A 26 2.74 12.44 10.19
C CYS A 26 4.20 12.21 9.78
N SER A 27 4.91 11.35 10.51
CA SER A 27 6.28 10.94 10.15
C SER A 27 6.30 10.13 8.86
N VAL A 28 7.48 10.04 8.23
CA VAL A 28 7.72 9.20 7.04
C VAL A 28 7.39 7.73 7.35
N PHE A 29 7.79 7.26 8.53
CA PHE A 29 7.46 5.92 9.03
C PHE A 29 5.95 5.67 9.04
N ASN A 30 5.18 6.57 9.68
CA ASN A 30 3.72 6.46 9.74
C ASN A 30 3.09 6.54 8.34
N ALA A 31 3.59 7.38 7.44
CA ALA A 31 3.09 7.48 6.08
C ALA A 31 3.23 6.16 5.31
N LYS A 32 4.37 5.47 5.46
CA LYS A 32 4.59 4.16 4.83
C LYS A 32 3.72 3.07 5.47
N LEU A 33 3.59 3.06 6.80
CA LEU A 33 2.71 2.12 7.51
C LEU A 33 1.25 2.26 7.07
N TRP A 34 0.77 3.49 6.87
CA TRP A 34 -0.55 3.73 6.31
C TRP A 34 -0.70 3.16 4.90
N GLY A 35 0.34 3.18 4.07
CA GLY A 35 0.31 2.58 2.73
C GLY A 35 0.11 1.06 2.78
N ILE A 36 0.84 0.41 3.69
CA ILE A 36 0.72 -1.03 3.97
C ILE A 36 -0.66 -1.38 4.49
N LEU A 37 -1.28 -0.55 5.34
CA LEU A 37 -2.63 -0.80 5.84
C LEU A 37 -3.72 -0.54 4.79
N ASN A 38 -3.60 0.53 3.99
CA ASN A 38 -4.62 0.90 3.00
C ASN A 38 -4.66 -0.09 1.81
N GLY A 39 -3.53 -0.60 1.35
CA GLY A 39 -3.46 -1.51 0.20
C GLY A 39 -4.36 -2.75 0.36
N PRO A 40 -4.21 -3.56 1.42
CA PRO A 40 -5.04 -4.72 1.70
C PRO A 40 -6.52 -4.39 1.91
N LEU A 41 -6.84 -3.27 2.58
CA LEU A 41 -8.24 -2.83 2.74
C LEU A 41 -8.93 -2.59 1.39
N LEU A 42 -8.20 -2.04 0.40
CA LEU A 42 -8.72 -1.88 -0.97
C LEU A 42 -8.89 -3.22 -1.70
N LEU A 43 -8.25 -4.28 -1.23
CA LEU A 43 -8.30 -5.64 -1.80
C LEU A 43 -9.34 -6.55 -1.12
N GLN A 44 -9.83 -6.19 0.08
CA GLN A 44 -10.81 -7.00 0.82
C GLN A 44 -12.10 -7.26 0.01
N ASN A 45 -12.54 -6.28 -0.79
CA ASN A 45 -13.72 -6.43 -1.65
C ASN A 45 -13.44 -7.17 -2.97
N ARG A 46 -12.24 -7.72 -3.17
CA ARG A 46 -11.81 -8.35 -4.43
C ARG A 46 -11.43 -9.82 -4.34
N HIS A 47 -11.83 -10.51 -3.26
CA HIS A 47 -11.55 -11.94 -3.05
C HIS A 47 -10.06 -12.29 -3.20
N CYS A 48 -9.18 -11.38 -2.81
CA CYS A 48 -7.73 -11.59 -2.84
C CYS A 48 -7.28 -12.14 -1.48
N ASP A 49 -7.29 -13.47 -1.35
CA ASP A 49 -6.98 -14.14 -0.08
C ASP A 49 -5.48 -14.10 0.29
N LYS A 50 -4.62 -13.84 -0.69
CA LYS A 50 -3.16 -13.77 -0.51
C LYS A 50 -2.60 -12.52 -1.16
N VAL A 51 -1.97 -11.68 -0.35
CA VAL A 51 -1.34 -10.43 -0.80
C VAL A 51 0.12 -10.44 -0.38
N LEU A 52 1.02 -10.27 -1.34
CA LEU A 52 2.44 -10.03 -1.07
C LEU A 52 2.66 -8.52 -0.97
N ILE A 53 3.09 -8.05 0.19
CA ILE A 53 3.41 -6.64 0.42
C ILE A 53 4.90 -6.44 0.16
N ARG A 54 5.23 -5.47 -0.69
CA ARG A 54 6.61 -5.04 -0.95
C ARG A 54 6.76 -3.57 -0.61
N THR A 55 7.69 -3.26 0.28
CA THR A 55 8.06 -1.91 0.69
C THR A 55 9.56 -1.70 0.48
N ASP A 56 9.94 -0.47 0.18
CA ASP A 56 11.32 0.00 0.09
C ASP A 56 11.88 0.43 1.45
N ASN A 57 11.06 0.45 2.51
CA ASN A 57 11.49 0.72 3.87
C ASN A 57 11.50 -0.55 4.70
N MET A 58 12.70 -1.00 5.07
CA MET A 58 12.91 -2.16 5.93
C MET A 58 12.37 -1.95 7.35
N GLU A 59 12.25 -0.72 7.84
CA GLU A 59 11.72 -0.45 9.19
C GLU A 59 10.22 -0.73 9.29
N VAL A 60 9.50 -0.74 8.17
CA VAL A 60 8.03 -0.88 8.11
C VAL A 60 7.63 -2.35 7.84
N LEU A 61 8.60 -3.26 7.72
CA LEU A 61 8.42 -4.69 7.49
C LEU A 61 8.51 -5.49 8.79
#